data_AF-A0A7X1FG76-F1
#
_entry.id   AF-A0A7X1FG76-F1
#
_cell.length_a   1.000
_cell.length_b   1.000
_cell.length_c   1.000
_cell.angle_alpha   90.00
_cell.angle_beta   90.00
_cell.angle_gamma   90.00
#
_symmetry.space_group_name_H-M   'P 1'
#
loop_
_entity.id
_entity.type
_entity.pdbx_description
1 polymer ?
#
loop_
_entity_poly.entity_id
_entity_poly.type
_entity_poly.pdbx_seq_one_letter_code
_entity_poly.pdbx_strand_id
1 'polypeptide(L)'
;MPLLPRLTTTLLGVLLGSLAAHAAQAPEPHIYYSLVPGHYLFIGKEPDGGPTYSGTAVIRFENQALTLVKTLNGQTTTAIGKVERAVMGEAEVLRFSWPGHSSTCLVRGDLDNYSRLTCYWIKAGIEHLEPGLEAYFPTETWPGHQHE
;
A
#
# COMPACT_ATOMS: atom_id res chain seq x y z
N MET A 1 -75.41 19.40 -31.43
CA MET A 1 -74.35 20.44 -31.34
C MET A 1 -74.66 21.36 -30.18
N PRO A 2 -73.66 21.89 -29.45
CA PRO A 2 -72.38 21.28 -29.07
C PRO A 2 -72.61 20.53 -27.73
N LEU A 3 -71.79 20.44 -26.67
CA LEU A 3 -70.34 20.65 -26.44
C LEU A 3 -69.89 19.64 -25.35
N LEU A 4 -68.61 19.26 -25.31
CA LEU A 4 -67.96 18.66 -24.14
C LEU A 4 -66.89 19.63 -23.58
N PRO A 5 -66.72 19.68 -22.25
CA PRO A 5 -65.41 19.80 -21.61
C PRO A 5 -65.08 18.44 -20.93
N ARG A 6 -64.13 17.67 -21.45
CA ARG A 6 -62.68 17.77 -21.21
C ARG A 6 -62.25 17.39 -19.78
N LEU A 7 -61.71 16.17 -19.70
CA LEU A 7 -60.70 15.63 -18.78
C LEU A 7 -60.41 16.41 -17.48
N THR A 8 -60.68 15.75 -16.36
CA THR A 8 -59.82 15.79 -15.16
C THR A 8 -59.41 14.36 -14.80
N THR A 9 -58.58 13.76 -15.67
CA THR A 9 -57.97 12.45 -15.39
C THR A 9 -57.07 12.57 -14.15
N THR A 10 -57.40 11.79 -13.14
CA THR A 10 -56.70 11.62 -11.85
C THR A 10 -55.18 11.78 -11.92
N LEU A 11 -54.66 12.89 -11.39
CA LEU A 11 -53.21 13.11 -11.22
C LEU A 11 -52.74 12.53 -9.87
N LEU A 12 -52.86 11.21 -9.70
CA LEU A 12 -52.46 10.49 -8.50
C LEU A 12 -51.61 9.27 -8.87
N GLY A 13 -50.31 9.48 -9.14
CA GLY A 13 -49.47 8.36 -9.56
C GLY A 13 -48.04 8.63 -10.05
N VAL A 14 -47.30 9.61 -9.53
CA VAL A 14 -45.81 9.64 -9.66
C VAL A 14 -45.16 10.24 -8.39
N LEU A 15 -45.14 9.48 -7.30
CA LEU A 15 -44.38 9.82 -6.07
C LEU A 15 -43.56 8.64 -5.52
N LEU A 16 -43.33 7.61 -6.34
CA LEU A 16 -42.58 6.40 -6.03
C LEU A 16 -41.61 6.15 -7.20
N GLY A 17 -40.33 6.48 -7.04
CA GLY A 17 -39.37 6.27 -8.15
C GLY A 17 -38.00 6.93 -8.09
N SER A 18 -37.51 7.43 -6.95
CA SER A 18 -36.13 7.94 -6.84
C SER A 18 -35.51 7.77 -5.46
N LEU A 19 -35.69 6.58 -4.86
CA LEU A 19 -34.64 6.03 -3.99
C LEU A 19 -33.43 5.70 -4.87
N ALA A 20 -32.64 6.74 -5.20
CA ALA A 20 -31.32 6.56 -5.78
C ALA A 20 -30.46 5.87 -4.71
N ALA A 21 -30.44 4.53 -4.75
CA ALA A 21 -29.49 3.74 -4.00
C ALA A 21 -28.09 4.19 -4.44
N HIS A 22 -27.49 5.06 -3.63
CA HIS A 22 -26.08 5.40 -3.77
C HIS A 22 -25.33 4.12 -3.44
N ALA A 23 -25.01 3.35 -4.47
CA ALA A 23 -24.05 2.27 -4.36
C ALA A 23 -22.75 2.91 -3.88
N ALA A 24 -22.47 2.79 -2.58
CA ALA A 24 -21.22 3.23 -2.02
C ALA A 24 -20.12 2.46 -2.76
N GLN A 25 -19.40 3.13 -3.66
CA GLN A 25 -18.23 2.54 -4.28
C GLN A 25 -17.31 2.10 -3.15
N ALA A 26 -16.87 0.84 -3.21
CA ALA A 26 -15.84 0.36 -2.31
C ALA A 26 -14.65 1.34 -2.44
N PRO A 27 -14.01 1.74 -1.32
CA PRO A 27 -12.86 2.63 -1.39
C PRO A 27 -11.82 2.06 -2.35
N GLU A 28 -11.41 2.85 -3.35
CA GLU A 28 -10.33 2.47 -4.25
C GLU A 28 -9.09 2.12 -3.41
N PRO A 29 -8.41 1.00 -3.68
CA PRO A 29 -7.25 0.60 -2.90
C PRO A 29 -6.15 1.67 -3.00
N HIS A 30 -5.55 2.01 -1.86
CA HIS A 30 -4.50 3.02 -1.80
C HIS A 30 -3.38 2.75 -2.81
N ILE A 31 -2.90 3.78 -3.51
CA ILE A 31 -2.01 3.68 -4.68
C ILE A 31 -0.69 2.91 -4.42
N TYR A 32 -0.24 2.82 -3.18
CA TYR A 32 0.92 1.99 -2.81
C TYR A 32 0.71 0.50 -3.13
N TYR A 33 -0.53 0.00 -3.15
CA TYR A 33 -0.82 -1.39 -3.50
C TYR A 33 -0.56 -1.72 -4.98
N SER A 34 -0.47 -0.71 -5.87
CA SER A 34 -0.07 -0.88 -7.26
C SER A 34 1.37 -0.43 -7.56
N LEU A 35 1.92 0.52 -6.79
CA LEU A 35 3.27 1.09 -7.04
C LEU A 35 4.42 0.40 -6.30
N VAL A 36 4.14 -0.43 -5.29
CA VAL A 36 5.15 -1.08 -4.41
C VAL A 36 5.40 -2.57 -4.72
N PRO A 37 4.50 -3.36 -5.35
CA PRO A 37 4.87 -4.68 -5.82
C PRO A 37 6.03 -4.66 -6.83
N GLY A 38 6.93 -5.64 -6.74
CA GLY A 38 8.08 -5.79 -7.64
C GLY A 38 9.29 -6.46 -7.00
N HIS A 39 10.38 -6.52 -7.76
CA HIS A 39 11.68 -7.05 -7.33
C HIS A 39 12.65 -5.94 -6.91
N TYR A 40 13.41 -6.19 -5.84
CA TYR A 40 14.21 -5.20 -5.14
C TYR A 40 15.60 -5.72 -4.76
N LEU A 41 16.60 -4.84 -4.85
CA LEU A 41 17.79 -4.90 -4.01
C LEU A 41 17.54 -4.02 -2.77
N PHE A 42 18.00 -4.44 -1.61
CA PHE A 42 17.96 -3.61 -0.41
C PHE A 42 19.30 -3.55 0.30
N ILE A 43 19.56 -2.42 0.94
CA ILE A 43 20.65 -2.20 1.90
C ILE A 43 20.04 -1.78 3.23
N GLY A 44 20.71 -2.11 4.33
CA GLY A 44 20.24 -1.71 5.64
C GLY A 44 21.32 -1.70 6.72
N LYS A 45 20.89 -1.36 7.93
CA LYS A 45 21.67 -1.28 9.16
C LYS A 45 20.80 -1.74 10.31
N GLU A 46 21.35 -2.56 11.19
CA GLU A 46 20.73 -2.91 12.47
C GLU A 46 20.56 -1.67 13.38
N PRO A 47 19.61 -1.68 14.34
CA PRO A 47 19.45 -0.63 15.35
C PRO A 47 20.72 -0.35 16.16
N ASP A 48 20.72 0.77 16.88
CA ASP A 48 21.72 1.11 17.92
C ASP A 48 23.19 0.98 17.48
N GLY A 49 23.53 1.45 16.28
CA GLY A 49 24.90 1.37 15.75
C GLY A 49 25.31 -0.01 15.23
N GLY A 50 24.39 -0.97 15.12
CA GLY A 50 24.67 -2.33 14.65
C GLY A 50 25.14 -2.44 13.18
N PRO A 51 25.50 -3.67 12.74
CA PRO A 51 26.12 -3.90 11.44
C PRO A 51 25.22 -3.52 10.25
N THR A 52 25.86 -3.19 9.13
CA THR A 52 25.19 -3.04 7.84
C THR A 52 24.99 -4.40 7.16
N TYR A 53 23.98 -4.47 6.29
CA TYR A 53 23.63 -5.66 5.53
C TYR A 53 23.03 -5.30 4.17
N SER A 54 22.96 -6.25 3.25
CA SER A 54 22.30 -6.10 1.96
C SER A 54 21.77 -7.43 1.45
N GLY A 55 20.72 -7.39 0.62
CA GLY A 55 20.09 -8.59 0.08
C GLY A 55 19.09 -8.28 -1.03
N THR A 56 18.28 -9.28 -1.39
CA THR A 56 17.18 -9.13 -2.36
C THR A 56 15.84 -9.20 -1.65
N ALA A 57 14.83 -8.53 -2.20
CA ALA A 57 13.46 -8.64 -1.72
C ALA A 57 12.47 -8.73 -2.88
N VAL A 58 11.34 -9.37 -2.62
CA VAL A 58 10.17 -9.35 -3.53
C VAL A 58 8.98 -8.86 -2.73
N ILE A 59 8.23 -7.92 -3.30
CA ILE A 59 6.97 -7.45 -2.73
C ILE A 59 5.83 -7.83 -3.68
N ARG A 60 4.75 -8.39 -3.15
CA ARG A 60 3.55 -8.76 -3.91
C ARG A 60 2.30 -8.23 -3.23
N PHE A 61 1.26 -7.90 -4.00
CA PHE A 61 -0.06 -7.58 -3.45
C PHE A 61 -0.94 -8.84 -3.50
N GLU A 62 -1.23 -9.39 -2.33
CA GLU A 62 -1.94 -10.66 -2.16
C GLU A 62 -2.87 -10.56 -0.94
N ASN A 63 -4.07 -11.13 -1.00
CA ASN A 63 -5.01 -11.18 0.13
C ASN A 63 -5.30 -9.79 0.78
N GLN A 64 -5.40 -8.74 -0.04
CA GLN A 64 -5.61 -7.35 0.38
C GLN A 64 -4.48 -6.74 1.24
N ALA A 65 -3.28 -7.30 1.20
CA ALA A 65 -2.09 -6.76 1.85
C ALA A 65 -0.87 -6.85 0.92
N LEU A 66 0.21 -6.15 1.26
CA LEU A 66 1.51 -6.41 0.67
C LEU A 66 2.19 -7.55 1.42
N THR A 67 2.80 -8.48 0.71
CA THR A 67 3.69 -9.50 1.28
C THR A 67 5.11 -9.16 0.84
N LEU A 68 5.96 -8.79 1.79
CA LEU A 68 7.39 -8.54 1.60
C LEU A 68 8.16 -9.81 1.99
N VAL A 69 8.94 -10.37 1.08
CA VAL A 69 9.86 -11.47 1.35
C VAL A 69 11.28 -10.98 1.14
N LYS A 70 12.06 -10.85 2.22
CA LYS A 70 13.48 -10.47 2.21
C LYS A 70 14.35 -11.71 2.20
N THR A 71 15.42 -11.72 1.42
CA THR A 71 16.44 -12.76 1.42
C THR A 71 17.80 -12.15 1.76
N LEU A 72 18.39 -12.59 2.88
CA LEU A 72 19.71 -12.17 3.35
C LEU A 72 20.53 -13.42 3.66
N ASN A 73 21.70 -13.58 3.04
CA ASN A 73 22.60 -14.72 3.23
C ASN A 73 21.88 -16.10 3.12
N GLY A 74 20.94 -16.21 2.15
CA GLY A 74 20.14 -17.42 1.93
C GLY A 74 18.99 -17.66 2.92
N GLN A 75 18.83 -16.83 3.95
CA GLN A 75 17.71 -16.89 4.89
C GLN A 75 16.59 -15.95 4.46
N THR A 76 15.34 -16.39 4.57
CA THR A 76 14.15 -15.63 4.18
C THR A 76 13.35 -15.13 5.38
N THR A 77 12.93 -13.86 5.32
CA THR A 77 12.04 -13.23 6.31
C THR A 77 10.81 -12.68 5.59
N THR A 78 9.62 -13.10 6.01
CA THR A 78 8.34 -12.62 5.46
C THR A 78 7.71 -11.59 6.40
N ALA A 79 7.26 -10.46 5.84
CA ALA A 79 6.55 -9.40 6.54
C ALA A 79 5.26 -9.02 5.81
N ILE A 80 4.22 -8.65 6.57
CA ILE A 80 2.92 -8.21 6.04
C ILE A 80 2.87 -6.69 6.07
N GLY A 81 2.65 -6.09 4.90
CA GLY A 81 2.58 -4.66 4.65
C GLY A 81 1.15 -4.17 4.52
N LYS A 82 0.83 -3.08 5.23
CA LYS A 82 -0.45 -2.37 5.13
C LYS A 82 -0.23 -0.86 5.09
N VAL A 83 -1.11 -0.16 4.38
CA VAL A 83 -1.22 1.29 4.48
C VAL A 83 -2.00 1.62 5.74
N GLU A 84 -1.42 2.44 6.60
CA GLU A 84 -1.96 2.89 7.88
C GLU A 84 -1.92 4.41 7.96
N ARG A 85 -2.82 5.01 8.74
CA ARG A 85 -2.78 6.46 9.01
C ARG A 85 -1.87 6.74 10.20
N ALA A 86 -0.85 7.56 10.01
CA ALA A 86 -0.01 8.03 11.09
C ALA A 86 -0.81 8.94 12.03
N VAL A 87 -0.68 8.72 13.35
CA VAL A 87 -1.36 9.54 14.38
C VAL A 87 -0.88 11.00 14.34
N MET A 88 0.39 11.22 14.00
CA MET A 88 0.97 12.55 13.86
C MET A 88 1.02 12.95 12.38
N GLY A 89 0.44 14.10 12.05
CA GLY A 89 0.43 14.67 10.70
C GLY A 89 -0.58 14.03 9.72
N GLU A 90 -1.41 13.08 10.18
CA GLU A 90 -2.49 12.42 9.40
C GLU A 90 -2.07 11.74 8.09
N ALA A 91 -0.76 11.62 7.83
CA ALA A 91 -0.21 11.04 6.61
C ALA A 91 -0.44 9.52 6.54
N GLU A 92 -0.69 9.02 5.33
CA GLU A 92 -0.73 7.58 5.07
C GLU A 92 0.71 7.05 4.94
N VAL A 93 1.02 6.00 5.71
CA VAL A 93 2.34 5.37 5.78
C VAL A 93 2.23 3.88 5.47
N LEU A 94 3.25 3.31 4.83
CA LEU A 94 3.34 1.87 4.63
C LEU A 94 4.03 1.24 5.85
N ARG A 95 3.31 0.44 6.64
CA ARG A 95 3.87 -0.36 7.73
C ARG A 95 4.04 -1.81 7.29
N PHE A 96 5.24 -2.37 7.41
CA PHE A 96 5.45 -3.82 7.39
C PHE A 96 5.61 -4.36 8.82
N SER A 97 5.07 -5.55 9.09
CA SER A 97 5.20 -6.24 10.38
C SER A 97 5.60 -7.70 10.19
N TRP A 98 6.51 -8.19 11.02
CA TRP A 98 6.93 -9.59 11.11
C TRP A 98 7.14 -9.98 12.58
N PRO A 99 7.33 -11.26 12.95
CA PRO A 99 7.36 -11.69 14.34
C PRO A 99 8.34 -10.88 15.21
N GLY A 100 7.81 -10.14 16.18
CA GLY A 100 8.57 -9.29 17.09
C GLY A 100 9.10 -7.97 16.52
N HIS A 101 8.70 -7.54 15.32
CA HIS A 101 9.29 -6.39 14.63
C HIS A 101 8.27 -5.63 13.78
N SER A 102 8.53 -4.34 13.53
CA SER A 102 7.82 -3.58 12.50
C SER A 102 8.72 -2.55 11.84
N SER A 103 8.43 -2.21 10.58
CA SER A 103 9.03 -1.10 9.87
C SER A 103 7.97 -0.11 9.38
N THR A 104 8.31 1.17 9.35
CA THR A 104 7.50 2.24 8.75
C THR A 104 8.28 2.81 7.57
N CYS A 105 7.69 2.79 6.38
CA CYS A 105 8.34 3.14 5.13
C CYS A 105 7.73 4.39 4.51
N LEU A 106 8.60 5.27 4.01
CA LEU A 106 8.25 6.26 3.00
C LEU A 106 8.26 5.57 1.64
N VAL A 107 7.23 5.84 0.83
CA VAL A 107 7.11 5.36 -0.55
C VAL A 107 7.33 6.55 -1.49
N ARG A 108 8.25 6.41 -2.44
CA ARG A 108 8.58 7.46 -3.42
C ARG A 108 8.67 6.82 -4.80
N GLY A 109 7.96 7.36 -5.79
CA GLY A 109 8.18 6.97 -7.18
C GLY A 109 9.62 7.25 -7.61
N ASP A 110 10.22 6.30 -8.32
CA ASP A 110 11.50 6.45 -9.02
C ASP A 110 11.27 6.92 -10.46
N LEU A 111 12.35 7.18 -11.19
CA LEU A 111 12.34 7.87 -12.50
C LEU A 111 11.58 7.14 -13.63
N ASP A 112 11.20 5.88 -13.42
CA ASP A 112 10.70 4.94 -14.43
C ASP A 112 9.55 4.03 -13.94
N ASN A 113 8.69 4.54 -13.04
CA ASN A 113 7.39 3.98 -12.60
C ASN A 113 7.39 2.98 -11.41
N TYR A 114 8.53 2.60 -10.85
CA TYR A 114 8.59 1.74 -9.64
C TYR A 114 8.82 2.56 -8.36
N SER A 115 8.29 2.11 -7.21
CA SER A 115 8.55 2.80 -5.94
C SER A 115 9.88 2.41 -5.33
N ARG A 116 10.70 3.41 -4.97
CA ARG A 116 11.77 3.29 -3.97
C ARG A 116 11.17 3.38 -2.57
N LEU A 117 11.63 2.53 -1.65
CA LEU A 117 11.24 2.57 -0.24
C LEU A 117 12.42 3.00 0.63
N THR A 118 12.16 3.84 1.63
CA THR A 118 13.10 4.06 2.74
C THR A 118 12.35 3.87 4.06
N CYS A 119 12.88 3.00 4.93
CA CYS A 119 12.16 2.48 6.09
C CYS A 119 13.00 2.62 7.37
N TYR A 120 12.33 3.00 8.44
CA TYR A 120 12.82 2.79 9.81
C TYR A 120 12.19 1.53 10.38
N TRP A 121 12.95 0.71 11.10
CA TRP A 121 12.42 -0.48 11.77
C TRP A 121 12.89 -0.61 13.21
N ILE A 122 12.06 -1.26 14.02
CA ILE A 122 12.26 -1.47 15.45
C ILE A 122 11.88 -2.89 15.86
N LYS A 123 12.48 -3.37 16.96
CA LYS A 123 12.07 -4.60 17.63
C LYS A 123 11.06 -4.28 18.74
N ALA A 124 9.95 -5.02 18.77
CA ALA A 124 8.88 -4.81 19.73
C ALA A 124 9.36 -5.13 21.17
N GLY A 125 9.00 -4.26 22.12
CA GLY A 125 9.41 -4.40 23.52
C GLY A 125 10.87 -4.01 23.80
N ILE A 126 11.57 -3.41 22.85
CA ILE A 126 12.91 -2.84 23.03
C ILE A 126 12.85 -1.34 22.74
N GLU A 127 13.43 -0.54 23.63
CA GLU A 127 13.70 0.88 23.40
C GLU A 127 15.04 0.99 22.68
N HIS A 128 15.03 1.59 21.48
CA HIS A 128 16.22 1.82 20.65
C HIS A 128 16.59 3.31 20.70
N LEU A 129 17.88 3.60 20.80
CA LEU A 129 18.45 4.95 20.65
C LEU A 129 18.53 5.34 19.16
N GLU A 130 18.82 4.37 18.29
CA GLU A 130 18.77 4.53 16.83
C GLU A 130 17.91 3.42 16.21
N PRO A 131 16.93 3.73 15.33
CA PRO A 131 16.18 2.69 14.63
C PRO A 131 17.07 1.94 13.63
N GLY A 132 16.67 0.71 13.32
CA GLY A 132 17.21 0.00 12.16
C GLY A 132 16.79 0.74 10.87
N LEU A 133 17.67 0.74 9.87
CA LEU A 133 17.48 1.48 8.62
C LEU A 133 17.43 0.50 7.46
N GLU A 134 16.50 0.68 6.52
CA GLU A 134 16.49 -0.06 5.25
C GLU A 134 16.12 0.85 4.07
N ALA A 135 16.76 0.64 2.92
CA ALA A 135 16.44 1.30 1.66
C ALA A 135 16.32 0.24 0.53
N TYR A 136 15.22 0.29 -0.22
CA TYR A 136 14.85 -0.69 -1.24
C TYR A 136 14.82 -0.01 -2.61
N PHE A 137 15.60 -0.55 -3.54
CA PHE A 137 15.78 -0.05 -4.90
C PHE A 137 15.18 -1.06 -5.88
N PRO A 138 14.21 -0.65 -6.73
CA PRO A 138 13.60 -1.55 -7.70
C PRO A 138 14.64 -2.02 -8.73
N THR A 139 14.50 -3.25 -9.23
CA THR A 139 15.48 -3.88 -10.15
C THR A 139 14.93 -4.25 -11.51
N GLU A 140 13.62 -4.22 -11.72
CA GLU A 140 12.96 -4.70 -12.95
C GLU A 140 13.34 -3.90 -14.21
N THR A 141 13.67 -2.61 -14.05
CA THR A 141 14.12 -1.73 -15.13
C THR A 141 15.64 -1.68 -15.29
N TRP A 142 16.40 -2.39 -14.44
CA TRP A 142 17.86 -2.37 -14.51
C TRP A 142 18.34 -3.02 -15.82
N PRO A 143 19.19 -2.37 -16.64
CA PRO A 143 19.52 -2.85 -17.99
C PRO A 143 20.09 -4.28 -18.07
N GLY A 144 20.67 -4.78 -16.98
CA GLY A 144 21.19 -6.15 -16.90
C GLY A 144 20.12 -7.27 -16.85
N HIS A 145 18.84 -6.93 -16.65
CA HIS A 145 17.74 -7.90 -16.55
C HIS A 145 16.83 -7.97 -17.79
N GLN A 146 17.11 -7.22 -18.86
CA GLN A 146 16.27 -7.21 -20.08
C GLN A 146 16.62 -8.31 -21.10
N HIS A 147 17.23 -9.41 -20.65
CA HIS A 147 17.78 -10.47 -21.51
C HIS A 147 17.46 -11.91 -21.05
N GLU A 148 16.45 -12.08 -20.19
CA GLU A 148 15.87 -13.39 -19.81
C GLU A 148 14.45 -13.56 -20.38
#